data_AF-A0A357R466-F1
#
_entry.id   AF-A0A357R466-F1
#
_cell.length_a   1.000
_cell.length_b   1.000
_cell.length_c   1.000
_cell.angle_alpha   90.00
_cell.angle_beta   90.00
_cell.angle_gamma   90.00
#
_symmetry.space_group_name_H-M   'P 1'
#
loop_
_entity.id
_entity.type
_entity.pdbx_description
1 polymer ?
#
loop_
_entity_poly.entity_id
_entity_poly.type
_entity_poly.pdbx_seq_one_letter_code
_entity_poly.pdbx_strand_id
1 'polypeptide(L)' 'MANNEKYTILYGRLSQEDDREGESNSIQNQRLILTRYAEGKGFDNIRFLFDDGFSGTNFNRPSWNEIMEL' A
#
# COMPACT_ATOMS: atom_id res chain seq x y z
N MET A 1 15.90 18.59 -14.28
CA MET A 1 16.23 17.16 -14.42
C MET A 1 15.01 16.43 -13.89
N ALA A 2 14.28 15.68 -14.72
CA ALA A 2 13.18 14.86 -14.20
C ALA A 2 13.81 13.81 -13.28
N ASN A 3 13.45 13.83 -12.00
CA ASN A 3 14.04 12.93 -11.02
C ASN A 3 13.48 11.53 -11.28
N ASN A 4 14.20 10.71 -12.05
CA ASN A 4 13.77 9.40 -12.50
C ASN A 4 14.02 8.31 -11.43
N GLU A 5 13.86 8.68 -10.16
CA GLU A 5 13.97 7.76 -9.03
C GLU A 5 12.87 6.72 -9.13
N LYS A 6 13.24 5.44 -9.19
CA LYS A 6 12.29 4.34 -9.20
C LYS A 6 11.93 3.99 -7.77
N TYR A 7 10.64 3.95 -7.46
CA TYR A 7 10.13 3.51 -6.17
C TYR A 7 9.60 2.07 -6.29
N THR A 8 9.82 1.27 -5.24
CA THR A 8 9.11 -0.01 -5.08
C THR A 8 7.89 0.24 -4.21
N ILE A 9 6.72 0.26 -4.83
CA ILE A 9 5.47 0.52 -4.11
C ILE A 9 4.88 -0.79 -3.58
N LEU A 10 4.63 -0.81 -2.28
CA LEU A 10 3.86 -1.84 -1.59
C LEU A 10 2.49 -1.25 -1.27
N TYR A 11 1.44 -1.80 -1.89
CA TYR A 11 0.10 -1.27 -1.74
C TYR A 11 -0.79 -2.22 -0.94
N GLY A 12 -1.39 -1.72 0.14
CA GLY A 12 -2.41 -2.40 0.94
C GLY A 12 -3.79 -1.78 0.75
N ARG A 13 -4.86 -2.55 0.94
CA ARG A 13 -6.22 -2.02 0.94
C ARG A 13 -7.07 -2.75 1.96
N LEU A 14 -7.87 -1.99 2.69
CA LEU A 14 -8.88 -2.49 3.61
C LEU A 14 -10.28 -2.12 3.11
N SER A 15 -11.21 -3.06 3.14
CA SER A 15 -12.61 -2.80 2.75
C SER A 15 -13.36 -2.12 3.89
N GLN A 16 -14.30 -1.25 3.55
CA GLN A 16 -15.17 -0.58 4.52
C GLN A 16 -15.97 -1.54 5.40
N GLU A 17 -16.33 -2.73 4.89
CA GLU A 17 -17.16 -3.70 5.64
C GLU A 17 -16.45 -4.34 6.82
N ASP A 18 -15.13 -4.20 6.85
CA ASP A 18 -14.25 -5.03 7.63
C ASP A 18 -13.76 -4.21 8.86
N ASP A 19 -14.10 -2.90 8.93
CA ASP A 19 -13.64 -1.82 9.85
C ASP A 19 -13.94 -2.05 11.36
N ARG A 20 -14.25 -3.28 11.77
CA ARG A 20 -14.57 -3.67 13.15
C ARG A 20 -13.30 -3.99 13.93
N GLU A 21 -12.82 -3.06 14.76
CA GLU A 21 -11.89 -3.15 15.92
C GLU A 21 -10.67 -4.12 15.91
N GLY A 22 -10.45 -4.94 14.89
CA GLY A 22 -9.32 -5.86 14.71
C GLY A 22 -8.58 -5.61 13.40
N GLU A 23 -9.03 -4.63 12.60
CA GLU A 23 -8.65 -4.50 11.21
C GLU A 23 -7.43 -3.62 10.94
N SER A 24 -7.13 -2.68 11.84
CA SER A 24 -5.81 -2.04 11.89
C SER A 24 -4.67 -3.07 12.01
N ASN A 25 -4.91 -4.23 12.63
CA ASN A 25 -3.91 -5.31 12.63
C ASN A 25 -3.74 -5.94 11.24
N SER A 26 -4.78 -5.97 10.42
CA SER A 26 -4.74 -6.52 9.06
C SER A 26 -3.84 -5.68 8.15
N ILE A 27 -3.94 -4.34 8.17
CA ILE A 27 -3.04 -3.47 7.38
C ILE A 27 -1.60 -3.54 7.89
N GLN A 28 -1.38 -3.54 9.20
CA GLN A 28 -0.05 -3.69 9.78
C GLN A 28 0.58 -5.04 9.38
N ASN A 29 -0.20 -6.13 9.40
CA ASN A 29 0.26 -7.44 8.99
C ASN A 29 0.53 -7.51 7.47
N GLN A 30 -0.33 -6.91 6.64
CA GLN A 30 -0.10 -6.78 5.19
C GLN A 30 1.21 -6.03 4.90
N ARG A 31 1.43 -4.90 5.58
CA ARG A 31 2.70 -4.14 5.49
C ARG A 31 3.89 -5.03 5.83
N LEU A 32 3.83 -5.74 6.95
CA LEU A 32 4.92 -6.60 7.39
C LEU A 32 5.26 -7.70 6.36
N ILE A 33 4.24 -8.38 5.83
CA ILE A 33 4.44 -9.46 4.84
C ILE A 33 5.04 -8.89 3.56
N LEU A 34 4.51 -7.77 3.06
CA LEU A 34 4.98 -7.14 1.83
C LEU A 34 6.40 -6.58 1.97
N THR A 35 6.70 -5.91 3.09
CA THR A 35 8.04 -5.39 3.36
C THR A 35 9.05 -6.53 3.46
N ARG A 36 8.76 -7.58 4.22
CA ARG A 36 9.65 -8.75 4.33
C ARG A 36 9.91 -9.41 2.98
N TYR A 37 8.87 -9.53 2.15
CA TYR A 37 9.03 -10.07 0.80
C TYR A 37 9.95 -9.18 -0.06
N ALA A 38 9.73 -7.87 -0.02
CA ALA A 38 10.48 -6.91 -0.81
C ALA A 38 11.95 -6.84 -0.38
N GLU A 39 12.22 -6.78 0.92
CA GLU A 39 13.56 -6.83 1.49
C GLU A 39 14.27 -8.15 1.14
N GLY A 40 13.57 -9.29 1.27
CA GLY A 40 14.11 -10.61 0.92
C GLY A 40 14.42 -10.78 -0.57
N LYS A 41 13.83 -9.95 -1.44
CA LYS A 41 14.11 -9.90 -2.88
C LYS A 41 15.13 -8.83 -3.26
N GLY A 42 15.58 -8.01 -2.31
CA GLY A 42 16.53 -6.92 -2.58
C GLY A 42 15.91 -5.76 -3.35
N PHE A 43 14.59 -5.53 -3.21
CA PHE A 43 13.99 -4.31 -3.75
C PHE A 43 14.44 -3.09 -2.94
N ASP A 44 14.72 -2.01 -3.65
CA ASP A 44 15.19 -0.76 -3.06
C ASP A 44 14.10 0.31 -3.13
N ASN A 45 14.28 1.40 -2.37
CA ASN A 45 13.38 2.56 -2.37
C ASN A 45 11.90 2.17 -2.11
N ILE A 46 11.70 1.32 -1.10
CA ILE A 46 10.40 0.75 -0.75
C ILE A 46 9.51 1.82 -0.10
N ARG A 47 8.29 1.99 -0.62
CA ARG A 47 7.24 2.82 0.00
C ARG A 47 5.99 1.99 0.21
N PHE A 48 5.40 2.10 1.41
CA PHE A 48 4.14 1.44 1.72
C PHE A 48 3.00 2.47 1.70
N LEU A 49 2.00 2.20 0.87
CA LEU A 49 0.81 3.02 0.67
C LEU A 49 -0.42 2.15 0.92
N PHE A 50 -1.45 2.71 1.53
CA PHE A 50 -2.65 1.92 1.81
C PHE A 50 -3.91 2.76 1.80
N ASP A 51 -5.02 2.12 1.42
CA ASP A 51 -6.35 2.72 1.44
C ASP A 51 -7.22 1.97 2.44
N ASP A 52 -7.55 2.65 3.55
CA ASP A 52 -8.35 2.12 4.66
C ASP A 52 -9.83 2.47 4.48
N GLY A 53 -10.71 1.47 4.54
CA GLY A 53 -12.15 1.68 4.37
C GLY A 53 -12.60 2.00 2.94
N PHE A 54 -11.80 1.67 1.91
CA PHE A 54 -12.13 1.97 0.51
C PHE A 54 -12.69 0.77 -0.24
N SER A 55 -13.73 1.01 -1.05
CA SER A 55 -14.32 -0.01 -1.91
C SER A 55 -13.30 -0.61 -2.87
N GLY A 56 -13.40 -1.92 -3.07
CA GLY A 56 -12.64 -2.68 -4.08
C GLY A 56 -13.07 -2.40 -5.52
N THR A 57 -14.26 -1.81 -5.72
CA THR A 57 -14.96 -1.77 -7.01
C THR A 57 -14.51 -0.65 -7.95
N ASN A 58 -13.73 0.31 -7.47
CA ASN A 58 -13.18 1.39 -8.28
C ASN A 58 -11.76 1.77 -7.85
N PHE A 59 -11.11 2.62 -8.65
CA PHE A 59 -9.75 3.13 -8.39
C PHE A 59 -9.75 4.53 -7.77
N ASN A 60 -10.91 5.07 -7.38
CA ASN A 60 -10.97 6.39 -6.76
C ASN A 60 -10.59 6.29 -5.29
N ARG A 61 -9.29 6.08 -5.05
CA ARG A 61 -8.73 5.87 -3.72
C ARG A 61 -7.51 6.78 -3.54
N PRO A 62 -7.38 7.48 -2.41
CA PRO A 62 -6.37 8.52 -2.24
C PRO A 62 -4.95 7.99 -2.36
N SER A 63 -4.62 6.88 -1.72
CA SER A 63 -3.26 6.32 -1.81
C SER A 63 -2.98 5.72 -3.18
N TRP A 64 -3.99 5.15 -3.85
CA TRP A 64 -3.86 4.73 -5.25
C TRP A 64 -3.58 5.91 -6.19
N ASN A 65 -4.26 7.04 -6.02
CA ASN A 65 -4.03 8.23 -6.83
C ASN A 65 -2.61 8.78 -6.59
N GLU A 66 -2.14 8.79 -5.34
CA GLU A 66 -0.75 9.18 -5.02
C GLU A 66 0.26 8.30 -5.79
N ILE A 67 0.03 6.98 -5.86
CA ILE A 67 0.89 6.07 -6.63
C ILE A 67 0.95 6.45 -8.12
N MET A 68 -0.17 6.89 -8.68
CA MET A 68 -0.26 7.26 -10.09
C MET A 68 0.39 8.62 -10.40
N GLU A 69 0.65 9.45 -9.39
CA GLU A 69 1.31 10.75 -9.52
C GLU A 69 2.83 10.71 -9.29
N LEU A 70 3.37 9.58 -8.82
CA LEU A 70 4.80 9.33 -8.63
C LEU A 70 5.52 8.99 -9.95
#